data_AF-A0A816ALV1-F1
#
_entry.id   AF-A0A816ALV1-F1
#
_cell.length_a   1.000
_cell.length_b   1.000
_cell.length_c   1.000
_cell.angle_alpha   90.00
_cell.angle_beta   90.00
_cell.angle_gamma   90.00
#
_symmetry.space_group_name_H-M   'P 1'
#
loop_
_entity.id
_entity.type
_entity.pdbx_description
1 polymer ?
#
loop_
_entity_poly.entity_id
_entity_poly.type
_entity_poly.pdbx_seq_one_letter_code
_entity_poly.pdbx_strand_id
1 'polypeptide(L)'
;MAGVASVVLDTLTTQFLRSIAKELDMESETSAMNILRAYLENRNNMDMVLKQIERKGSVNRILVIGQTGAGKSSLVNLLAGKKVAKVCDGANGCTFKFETHQCDYNGELFELIDTVGLNEGSKGTVRPKDAMKMLIKFIKGNKRGFSCIIFVMPKGRITESFEKNHMLFCQTLLNGQTPAILFLSHCEADEPMNTWINNEENKIALELYGFSDVVCGTAQEGGRFAQIVEPLRNETRRCLWESIARNMLEVPRPIEPTMHLFKQIWNSFCDFFGINWKFLTDQFASFLEYLKSLGVDQETLDQINITLH
;
A
#
# COMPACT_ATOMS: atom_id res chain seq x y z
N MET A 1 -10.30 11.23 36.97
CA MET A 1 -9.50 11.42 35.74
C MET A 1 -8.11 10.82 35.92
N ALA A 2 -8.02 9.48 36.02
CA ALA A 2 -6.77 8.72 36.18
C ALA A 2 -6.55 7.70 35.04
N GLY A 3 -7.42 7.71 34.02
CA GLY A 3 -7.52 6.59 33.06
C GLY A 3 -6.61 6.67 31.82
N VAL A 4 -6.29 7.87 31.32
CA VAL A 4 -5.57 7.98 30.02
C VAL A 4 -4.08 7.70 30.17
N ALA A 5 -3.44 8.27 31.19
CA ALA A 5 -2.02 8.02 31.47
C ALA A 5 -1.73 6.56 31.83
N SER A 6 -2.67 5.87 32.51
CA SER A 6 -2.50 4.44 32.81
C SER A 6 -2.58 3.60 31.54
N VAL A 7 -3.54 3.87 30.65
CA VAL A 7 -3.67 3.15 29.36
C VAL A 7 -2.43 3.31 28.48
N VAL A 8 -1.84 4.51 28.43
CA VAL A 8 -0.58 4.74 27.71
C VAL A 8 0.56 3.94 28.32
N LEU A 9 0.73 3.99 29.64
CA LEU A 9 1.79 3.24 30.33
C LEU A 9 1.63 1.72 30.14
N ASP A 10 0.40 1.22 30.07
CA ASP A 10 0.09 -0.21 29.87
C ASP A 10 0.32 -0.68 28.43
N THR A 11 0.43 0.23 27.45
CA THR A 11 0.72 -0.10 26.04
C THR A 11 2.20 -0.05 25.68
N LEU A 12 3.06 0.44 26.58
CA LEU A 12 4.50 0.50 26.34
C LEU A 12 5.11 -0.90 26.44
N THR A 13 5.82 -1.30 25.39
CA THR A 13 6.52 -2.60 25.39
C THR A 13 7.80 -2.53 26.22
N THR A 14 8.15 -3.65 26.87
CA THR A 14 9.43 -3.86 27.57
C THR A 14 10.63 -3.47 26.71
N GLN A 15 10.59 -3.75 25.41
CA GLN A 15 11.68 -3.43 24.48
C GLN A 15 11.85 -1.91 24.26
N PHE A 16 10.74 -1.17 24.20
CA PHE A 16 10.77 0.29 24.11
C PHE A 16 11.34 0.92 25.38
N LEU A 17 10.92 0.42 26.55
CA LEU A 17 11.41 0.90 27.85
C LEU A 17 12.90 0.63 28.06
N ARG A 18 13.41 -0.50 27.56
CA ARG A 18 14.87 -0.77 27.52
C ARG A 18 15.63 0.23 26.67
N SER A 19 15.07 0.61 25.52
CA SER A 19 15.72 1.58 24.64
C SER A 19 15.84 2.94 25.33
N ILE A 20 14.78 3.41 25.98
CA ILE A 20 14.78 4.67 26.73
C ILE A 20 15.76 4.60 27.90
N ALA A 21 15.72 3.52 28.68
CA ALA A 21 16.63 3.33 29.80
C ALA A 21 18.09 3.38 29.35
N LYS A 22 18.44 2.73 28.24
CA LYS A 22 19.79 2.74 27.69
C LYS A 22 20.22 4.13 27.20
N GLU A 23 19.32 4.87 26.58
CA GLU A 23 19.61 6.18 25.98
C GLU A 23 19.75 7.29 27.03
N LEU A 24 19.06 7.16 28.15
CA LEU A 24 19.12 8.08 29.29
C LEU A 24 20.06 7.59 30.42
N ASP A 25 20.88 6.56 30.15
CA ASP A 25 21.82 5.94 31.10
C ASP A 25 21.18 5.56 32.45
N MET A 26 20.02 4.91 32.37
CA MET A 26 19.20 4.52 33.51
C MET A 26 19.42 3.06 33.90
N GLU A 27 19.42 2.80 35.20
CA GLU A 27 19.70 1.48 35.76
C GLU A 27 18.63 0.41 35.44
N SER A 28 17.41 0.81 35.09
CA SER A 28 16.31 -0.13 34.81
C SER A 28 15.18 0.44 33.93
N GLU A 29 14.41 -0.45 33.32
CA GLU A 29 13.14 -0.13 32.64
C GLU A 29 12.11 0.51 33.57
N THR A 30 12.10 0.11 34.86
CA THR A 30 11.22 0.68 35.88
C THR A 30 11.54 2.15 36.13
N SER A 31 12.83 2.51 36.11
CA SER A 31 13.28 3.90 36.23
C SER A 31 12.80 4.72 35.02
N ALA A 32 12.91 4.18 33.80
CA ALA A 32 12.40 4.82 32.59
C ALA A 32 10.87 5.02 32.64
N MET A 33 10.13 4.01 33.12
CA MET A 33 8.68 4.09 33.31
C MET A 33 8.26 5.18 34.29
N ASN A 34 9.01 5.39 35.37
CA ASN A 34 8.68 6.41 36.36
C ASN A 34 8.91 7.82 35.82
N ILE A 35 9.94 8.04 35.00
CA ILE A 35 10.16 9.33 34.32
C ILE A 35 9.06 9.59 33.29
N LEU A 36 8.72 8.59 32.47
CA LEU A 36 7.61 8.69 31.52
C LEU A 36 6.29 9.00 32.22
N ARG A 37 5.99 8.33 33.33
CA ARG A 37 4.80 8.61 34.15
C ARG A 37 4.79 10.06 34.63
N ALA A 38 5.90 10.54 35.20
CA ALA A 38 6.01 11.92 35.66
C ALA A 38 5.90 12.97 34.53
N TYR A 39 6.41 12.65 33.33
CA TYR A 39 6.33 13.52 32.16
C TYR A 39 4.92 13.56 31.56
N LEU A 40 4.24 12.42 31.52
CA LEU A 40 2.87 12.25 31.00
C LEU A 40 1.82 12.92 31.90
N GLU A 41 2.08 13.05 33.20
CA GLU A 41 1.18 13.76 34.12
C GLU A 41 1.11 15.29 33.85
N ASN A 42 2.01 15.83 33.01
CA ASN A 42 2.03 17.25 32.65
C ASN A 42 1.22 17.51 31.35
N ARG A 43 0.03 18.11 31.47
CA ARG A 43 -1.02 18.16 30.41
C ARG A 43 -0.56 18.66 29.02
N ASN A 44 0.34 19.62 28.93
CA ASN A 44 0.78 20.18 27.64
C ASN A 44 1.72 19.23 26.84
N ASN A 45 2.32 18.24 27.49
CA ASN A 45 3.17 17.25 26.84
C ASN A 45 2.41 15.98 26.42
N MET A 46 1.19 15.79 26.95
CA MET A 46 0.39 14.58 26.71
C MET A 46 0.05 14.43 25.22
N ASP A 47 -0.46 15.47 24.54
CA ASP A 47 -0.84 15.38 23.11
C ASP A 47 0.36 15.13 22.20
N MET A 48 1.51 15.74 22.51
CA MET A 48 2.74 15.58 21.73
C MET A 48 3.36 14.19 21.92
N VAL A 49 3.38 13.68 23.15
CA VAL A 49 3.88 12.34 23.47
C VAL A 49 2.91 11.26 23.00
N LEU A 50 1.59 11.46 23.11
CA LEU A 50 0.58 10.58 22.53
C LEU A 50 0.78 10.46 21.02
N LYS A 51 0.94 11.58 20.31
CA LYS A 51 1.27 11.55 18.87
C LYS A 51 2.58 10.83 18.58
N GLN A 52 3.62 10.96 19.41
CA GLN A 52 4.90 10.26 19.24
C GLN A 52 4.83 8.77 19.58
N ILE A 53 4.04 8.36 20.58
CA ILE A 53 3.85 6.95 20.96
C ILE A 53 2.92 6.25 19.97
N GLU A 54 1.85 6.89 19.51
CA GLU A 54 0.99 6.42 18.41
C GLU A 54 1.78 6.29 17.09
N ARG A 55 2.65 7.28 16.79
CA ARG A 55 3.62 7.21 15.68
C ARG A 55 4.63 6.07 15.84
N LYS A 56 5.17 5.86 17.05
CA LYS A 56 6.13 4.76 17.32
C LYS A 56 5.46 3.38 17.41
N GLY A 57 4.13 3.31 17.49
CA GLY A 57 3.37 2.05 17.52
C GLY A 57 2.83 1.58 16.17
N SER A 58 2.78 2.45 15.15
CA SER A 58 2.26 2.11 13.82
C SER A 58 3.34 2.29 12.75
N VAL A 59 3.81 1.17 12.21
CA VAL A 59 4.75 1.18 11.07
C VAL A 59 4.04 1.79 9.86
N ASN A 60 4.66 2.74 9.17
CA ASN A 60 4.10 3.32 7.95
C ASN A 60 4.02 2.26 6.86
N ARG A 61 2.84 2.10 6.25
CA ARG A 61 2.60 1.03 5.27
C ARG A 61 2.32 1.63 3.91
N ILE A 62 3.18 1.34 2.93
CA ILE A 62 3.09 1.88 1.58
C ILE A 62 2.68 0.76 0.63
N LEU A 63 1.55 0.96 -0.04
CA LEU A 63 1.04 0.01 -1.02
C LEU A 63 1.63 0.32 -2.40
N VAL A 64 2.34 -0.62 -3.03
CA VAL A 64 2.89 -0.46 -4.38
C VAL A 64 2.07 -1.26 -5.38
N ILE A 65 1.31 -0.56 -6.22
CA ILE A 65 0.36 -1.15 -7.19
C ILE A 65 0.62 -0.65 -8.60
N GLY A 66 0.03 -1.31 -9.59
CA GLY A 66 0.21 -0.97 -11.00
C GLY A 66 0.28 -2.19 -11.89
N GLN A 67 0.38 -1.96 -13.21
CA GLN A 67 0.35 -3.03 -14.21
C GLN A 67 1.58 -3.95 -14.11
N THR A 68 1.47 -5.19 -14.58
CA THR A 68 2.64 -6.09 -14.69
C THR A 68 3.71 -5.44 -15.56
N GLY A 69 4.99 -5.70 -15.26
CA GLY A 69 6.10 -5.09 -16.00
C GLY A 69 6.32 -3.60 -15.74
N ALA A 70 5.46 -2.92 -14.95
CA ALA A 70 5.60 -1.49 -14.68
C ALA A 70 6.84 -1.09 -13.86
N GLY A 71 7.56 -2.07 -13.30
CA GLY A 71 8.76 -1.85 -12.48
C GLY A 71 8.51 -1.78 -10.97
N LYS A 72 7.38 -2.30 -10.46
CA LYS A 72 7.00 -2.27 -9.03
C LYS A 72 8.05 -2.87 -8.09
N SER A 73 8.47 -4.12 -8.33
CA SER A 73 9.49 -4.75 -7.49
C SER A 73 10.85 -4.04 -7.58
N SER A 74 11.18 -3.47 -8.76
CA SER A 74 12.37 -2.64 -8.93
C SER A 74 12.28 -1.34 -8.15
N LEU A 75 11.08 -0.72 -8.09
CA LEU A 75 10.80 0.46 -7.28
C LEU A 75 10.90 0.15 -5.78
N VAL A 76 10.39 -1.00 -5.35
CA VAL A 76 10.53 -1.47 -3.96
C VAL A 76 12.00 -1.61 -3.58
N ASN A 77 12.81 -2.20 -4.45
CA ASN A 77 14.26 -2.29 -4.24
C ASN A 77 14.94 -0.91 -4.19
N LEU A 78 14.52 0.00 -5.07
CA LEU A 78 15.03 1.38 -5.09
C LEU A 78 14.70 2.10 -3.77
N LEU A 79 13.45 2.07 -3.31
CA LEU A 79 13.03 2.70 -2.06
C LEU A 79 13.78 2.10 -0.86
N ALA A 80 13.84 0.77 -0.79
CA ALA A 80 14.54 0.04 0.27
C ALA A 80 16.06 0.25 0.25
N GLY A 81 16.63 0.75 -0.85
CA GLY A 81 18.07 0.93 -1.02
C GLY A 81 18.87 -0.37 -1.10
N LYS A 82 18.19 -1.52 -1.23
CA LYS A 82 18.78 -2.86 -1.32
C LYS A 82 17.82 -3.82 -2.01
N LYS A 83 18.33 -4.95 -2.50
CA LYS A 83 17.51 -5.99 -3.14
C LYS A 83 16.72 -6.79 -2.10
N VAL A 84 15.46 -6.42 -1.91
CA VAL A 84 14.50 -7.09 -1.02
C VAL A 84 13.39 -7.82 -1.77
N ALA A 85 13.02 -7.32 -2.95
CA ALA A 85 11.97 -7.84 -3.80
C ALA A 85 12.58 -8.54 -5.02
N LYS A 86 12.01 -9.68 -5.40
CA LYS A 86 12.44 -10.42 -6.58
C LYS A 86 11.89 -9.76 -7.84
N VAL A 87 12.78 -9.19 -8.65
CA VAL A 87 12.42 -8.70 -9.98
C VAL A 87 12.32 -9.89 -10.92
N CYS A 88 11.14 -10.12 -11.48
CA CYS A 88 10.91 -11.15 -12.49
C CYS A 88 10.86 -10.51 -13.88
N ASP A 89 11.73 -10.98 -14.77
CA ASP A 89 11.88 -10.61 -16.18
C ASP A 89 11.32 -11.66 -17.14
N GLY A 90 10.73 -12.74 -16.61
CA GLY A 90 10.19 -13.85 -17.38
C GLY A 90 8.98 -13.47 -18.24
N ALA A 91 8.89 -14.06 -19.44
CA ALA A 91 7.79 -13.87 -20.39
C ALA A 91 6.40 -14.32 -19.87
N ASN A 92 6.37 -15.10 -18.80
CA ASN A 92 5.14 -15.50 -18.13
C ASN A 92 4.85 -14.54 -16.98
N GLY A 93 3.67 -13.91 -17.00
CA GLY A 93 3.19 -13.05 -15.91
C GLY A 93 3.36 -13.72 -14.54
N CYS A 94 3.75 -12.95 -13.53
CA CYS A 94 3.90 -13.45 -12.18
C CYS A 94 2.54 -13.81 -11.58
N THR A 95 2.43 -14.96 -10.92
CA THR A 95 1.23 -15.27 -10.14
C THR A 95 1.03 -14.18 -9.10
N PHE A 96 -0.19 -13.62 -9.04
CA PHE A 96 -0.53 -12.55 -8.12
C PHE A 96 -0.11 -12.94 -6.67
N LYS A 97 0.68 -12.09 -6.03
CA LYS A 97 1.21 -12.30 -4.68
C LYS A 97 1.43 -10.92 -4.10
N PHE A 98 1.33 -10.84 -2.79
CA PHE A 98 1.65 -9.64 -2.05
C PHE A 98 2.79 -9.98 -1.11
N GLU A 99 3.89 -9.27 -1.25
CA GLU A 99 5.07 -9.44 -0.40
C GLU A 99 5.25 -8.15 0.42
N THR A 100 5.54 -8.31 1.70
CA THR A 100 5.80 -7.19 2.60
C THR A 100 7.30 -7.13 2.83
N HIS A 101 7.89 -5.98 2.52
CA HIS A 101 9.31 -5.73 2.69
C HIS A 101 9.50 -4.60 3.68
N GLN A 102 10.30 -4.83 4.72
CA GLN A 102 10.67 -3.78 5.67
C GLN A 102 11.83 -2.96 5.11
N CYS A 103 11.73 -1.64 5.22
CA CYS A 103 12.85 -0.74 5.00
C CYS A 103 12.93 0.33 6.08
N ASP A 104 14.12 0.88 6.24
CA ASP A 104 14.38 2.07 7.05
C ASP A 104 14.73 3.20 6.09
N TYR A 105 14.15 4.37 6.34
CA TYR A 105 14.53 5.60 5.67
C TYR A 105 14.57 6.73 6.69
N ASN A 106 15.74 7.36 6.85
CA ASN A 106 15.99 8.42 7.82
C ASN A 106 15.59 8.06 9.28
N GLY A 107 15.76 6.80 9.68
CA GLY A 107 15.42 6.32 11.03
C GLY A 107 13.93 6.05 11.26
N GLU A 108 13.10 6.16 10.23
CA GLU A 108 11.71 5.72 10.24
C GLU A 108 11.56 4.36 9.56
N LEU A 109 10.81 3.45 10.19
CA LEU A 109 10.51 2.13 9.65
C LEU A 109 9.27 2.17 8.75
N PHE A 110 9.40 1.56 7.58
CA PHE A 110 8.33 1.40 6.61
C PHE A 110 8.13 -0.07 6.24
N GLU A 111 6.89 -0.43 5.96
CA GLU A 111 6.51 -1.65 5.24
C GLU A 111 6.12 -1.27 3.82
N LEU A 112 6.87 -1.80 2.84
CA LEU A 112 6.53 -1.71 1.42
C LEU A 112 5.76 -2.98 1.03
N ILE A 113 4.51 -2.82 0.60
CA ILE A 113 3.65 -3.93 0.17
C ILE A 113 3.68 -3.97 -1.35
N ASP A 114 4.50 -4.86 -1.92
CA ASP A 114 4.58 -5.09 -3.36
C ASP A 114 3.38 -5.94 -3.78
N THR A 115 2.60 -5.45 -4.73
CA THR A 115 1.50 -6.20 -5.33
C THR A 115 1.94 -6.68 -6.71
N VAL A 116 1.92 -7.98 -6.99
CA VAL A 116 1.98 -8.43 -8.38
C VAL A 116 0.65 -8.03 -9.06
N GLY A 117 0.57 -7.81 -10.38
CA GLY A 117 -0.64 -7.25 -11.02
C GLY A 117 -1.82 -8.23 -11.09
N LEU A 118 -3.06 -7.77 -10.85
CA LEU A 118 -4.29 -8.60 -10.83
C LEU A 118 -4.62 -9.26 -12.19
N ASN A 119 -4.05 -8.76 -13.29
CA ASN A 119 -4.48 -9.08 -14.64
C ASN A 119 -3.83 -10.30 -15.28
N GLU A 120 -2.73 -10.84 -14.75
CA GLU A 120 -1.87 -11.70 -15.58
C GLU A 120 -1.41 -12.98 -14.87
N GLY A 121 -2.07 -14.10 -15.22
CA GLY A 121 -1.55 -15.43 -14.96
C GLY A 121 -0.60 -15.86 -16.07
N SER A 122 0.14 -16.95 -15.85
CA SER A 122 1.14 -17.50 -16.79
C SER A 122 0.58 -17.94 -18.17
N LYS A 123 -0.71 -17.74 -18.46
CA LYS A 123 -1.40 -18.05 -19.72
C LYS A 123 -2.28 -16.90 -20.26
N GLY A 124 -2.10 -15.66 -19.78
CA GLY A 124 -2.75 -14.47 -20.36
C GLY A 124 -3.93 -13.89 -19.57
N THR A 125 -4.46 -14.56 -18.54
CA THR A 125 -5.38 -13.95 -17.56
C THR A 125 -5.40 -14.82 -16.30
N VAL A 126 -5.39 -14.22 -15.10
CA VAL A 126 -5.67 -14.97 -13.86
C VAL A 126 -7.14 -15.40 -13.90
N ARG A 127 -7.44 -16.66 -13.55
CA ARG A 127 -8.84 -17.09 -13.47
C ARG A 127 -9.57 -16.22 -12.43
N PRO A 128 -10.79 -15.73 -12.69
CA PRO A 128 -11.48 -14.85 -11.74
C PRO A 128 -11.59 -15.45 -10.33
N LYS A 129 -11.86 -16.75 -10.24
CA LYS A 129 -11.89 -17.47 -8.97
C LYS A 129 -10.60 -17.27 -8.16
N ASP A 130 -9.44 -17.38 -8.80
CA ASP A 130 -8.14 -17.24 -8.14
C ASP A 130 -7.89 -15.77 -7.77
N ALA A 131 -8.14 -14.83 -8.68
CA ALA A 131 -8.01 -13.40 -8.42
C ALA A 131 -8.84 -12.96 -7.20
N MET A 132 -10.08 -13.45 -7.08
CA MET A 132 -10.94 -13.17 -5.94
C MET A 132 -10.38 -13.72 -4.62
N LYS A 133 -9.83 -14.95 -4.60
CA LYS A 133 -9.18 -15.49 -3.39
C LYS A 133 -8.08 -14.57 -2.91
N MET A 134 -7.35 -14.00 -3.84
CA MET A 134 -6.15 -13.25 -3.55
C MET A 134 -6.50 -11.85 -3.09
N LEU A 135 -7.54 -11.25 -3.66
CA LEU A 135 -8.13 -10.02 -3.17
C LEU A 135 -8.65 -10.17 -1.74
N ILE A 136 -9.34 -11.26 -1.43
CA ILE A 136 -9.79 -11.55 -0.06
C ILE A 136 -8.59 -11.73 0.88
N LYS A 137 -7.56 -12.47 0.47
CA LYS A 137 -6.32 -12.63 1.24
C LYS A 137 -5.61 -11.29 1.47
N PHE A 138 -5.60 -10.41 0.47
CA PHE A 138 -5.03 -9.07 0.58
C PHE A 138 -5.73 -8.24 1.65
N ILE A 139 -7.06 -8.15 1.58
CA ILE A 139 -7.87 -7.39 2.54
C ILE A 139 -7.65 -7.93 3.95
N LYS A 140 -7.68 -9.26 4.13
CA LYS A 140 -7.46 -9.91 5.43
C LYS A 140 -6.04 -9.75 5.97
N GLY A 141 -5.04 -9.78 5.09
CA GLY A 141 -3.64 -9.62 5.46
C GLY A 141 -3.27 -8.18 5.80
N ASN A 142 -4.05 -7.19 5.35
CA ASN A 142 -3.73 -5.77 5.45
C ASN A 142 -4.74 -4.99 6.31
N LYS A 143 -5.21 -5.57 7.42
CA LYS A 143 -6.12 -4.90 8.38
C LYS A 143 -5.58 -3.61 8.96
N ARG A 144 -4.25 -3.48 9.09
CA ARG A 144 -3.60 -2.25 9.56
C ARG A 144 -3.72 -1.11 8.56
N GLY A 145 -4.09 -1.39 7.31
CA GLY A 145 -4.26 -0.35 6.31
C GLY A 145 -2.96 0.14 5.68
N PHE A 146 -3.04 1.32 5.07
CA PHE A 146 -1.93 1.96 4.35
C PHE A 146 -1.87 3.46 4.66
N SER A 147 -0.65 3.99 4.77
CA SER A 147 -0.39 5.43 4.90
C SER A 147 -0.39 6.12 3.54
N CYS A 148 -0.01 5.40 2.48
CA CYS A 148 0.11 5.93 1.12
C CYS A 148 0.05 4.79 0.09
N ILE A 149 -0.34 5.13 -1.13
CA ILE A 149 -0.26 4.27 -2.30
C ILE A 149 0.77 4.85 -3.25
N ILE A 150 1.65 4.01 -3.81
CA ILE A 150 2.43 4.34 -4.99
C ILE A 150 1.86 3.56 -6.17
N PHE A 151 1.20 4.28 -7.07
CA PHE A 151 0.67 3.74 -8.31
C PHE A 151 1.73 3.81 -9.39
N VAL A 152 2.15 2.67 -9.92
CA VAL A 152 3.27 2.56 -10.86
C VAL A 152 2.78 2.32 -12.27
N MET A 153 3.26 3.14 -13.19
CA MET A 153 2.95 3.05 -14.62
C MET A 153 4.19 3.39 -15.45
N PRO A 154 4.52 2.63 -16.50
CA PRO A 154 5.50 3.07 -17.50
C PRO A 154 5.03 4.35 -18.19
N LYS A 155 5.94 5.28 -18.43
CA LYS A 155 5.72 6.44 -19.30
C LYS A 155 5.06 6.00 -20.61
N GLY A 156 3.89 6.56 -20.92
CA GLY A 156 3.15 6.21 -22.12
C GLY A 156 1.63 6.28 -21.97
N ARG A 157 0.92 5.50 -22.79
CA ARG A 157 -0.54 5.58 -22.87
C ARG A 157 -1.22 5.08 -21.60
N ILE A 158 -2.25 5.80 -21.18
CA ILE A 158 -3.23 5.31 -20.20
C ILE A 158 -3.97 4.14 -20.85
N THR A 159 -3.92 2.97 -20.21
CA THR A 159 -4.55 1.74 -20.72
C THR A 159 -5.78 1.37 -19.90
N GLU A 160 -6.65 0.51 -20.43
CA GLU A 160 -7.77 -0.04 -19.66
C GLU A 160 -7.30 -0.72 -18.36
N SER A 161 -6.13 -1.38 -18.39
CA SER A 161 -5.55 -1.98 -17.19
C SER A 161 -5.08 -0.92 -16.18
N PHE A 162 -4.71 0.29 -16.61
CA PHE A 162 -4.43 1.40 -15.69
C PHE A 162 -5.73 1.78 -14.95
N GLU A 163 -6.77 2.08 -15.71
CA GLU A 163 -8.08 2.52 -15.21
C GLU A 163 -8.67 1.51 -14.24
N LYS A 164 -8.70 0.24 -14.64
CA LYS A 164 -9.21 -0.87 -13.83
C LYS A 164 -8.45 -1.04 -12.50
N ASN A 165 -7.12 -0.97 -12.51
CA ASN A 165 -6.34 -1.07 -11.28
C ASN A 165 -6.53 0.16 -10.38
N HIS A 166 -6.56 1.36 -10.96
CA HIS A 166 -6.79 2.58 -10.21
C HIS A 166 -8.18 2.57 -9.54
N MET A 167 -9.22 2.22 -10.31
CA MET A 167 -10.58 2.11 -9.84
C MET A 167 -10.71 1.09 -8.69
N LEU A 168 -10.09 -0.08 -8.82
CA LEU A 168 -10.17 -1.10 -7.80
C LEU A 168 -9.40 -0.73 -6.53
N PHE A 169 -8.14 -0.29 -6.63
CA PHE A 169 -7.32 -0.09 -5.45
C PHE A 169 -7.48 1.29 -4.80
N CYS A 170 -7.36 2.36 -5.57
CA CYS A 170 -7.39 3.71 -5.02
C CYS A 170 -8.82 4.09 -4.63
N GLN A 171 -9.78 3.82 -5.52
CA GLN A 171 -11.14 4.30 -5.36
C GLN A 171 -12.05 3.30 -4.65
N THR A 172 -11.98 2.01 -4.97
CA THR A 172 -12.86 1.01 -4.35
C THR A 172 -12.32 0.55 -3.01
N LEU A 173 -11.16 -0.13 -2.97
CA LEU A 173 -10.60 -0.73 -1.75
C LEU A 173 -10.25 0.30 -0.67
N LEU A 174 -9.77 1.47 -1.08
CA LEU A 174 -9.28 2.52 -0.17
C LEU A 174 -10.16 3.77 -0.17
N ASN A 175 -11.33 3.69 -0.83
CA ASN A 175 -12.38 4.71 -0.86
C ASN A 175 -11.90 6.13 -1.25
N GLY A 176 -10.81 6.23 -2.00
CA GLY A 176 -10.18 7.51 -2.37
C GLY A 176 -9.58 8.29 -1.19
N GLN A 177 -9.52 7.70 0.01
CA GLN A 177 -9.10 8.42 1.22
C GLN A 177 -7.65 8.12 1.64
N THR A 178 -6.96 7.27 0.88
CA THR A 178 -5.52 7.05 1.02
C THR A 178 -4.80 7.79 -0.10
N PRO A 179 -3.90 8.74 0.20
CA PRO A 179 -3.15 9.50 -0.80
C PRO A 179 -2.41 8.59 -1.77
N ALA A 180 -2.59 8.84 -3.06
CA ALA A 180 -1.98 8.07 -4.13
C ALA A 180 -0.98 8.91 -4.90
N ILE A 181 0.29 8.49 -4.89
CA ILE A 181 1.37 9.08 -5.68
C ILE A 181 1.50 8.27 -6.96
N LEU A 182 1.46 8.93 -8.12
CA LEU A 182 1.77 8.30 -9.39
C LEU A 182 3.29 8.29 -9.60
N PHE A 183 3.87 7.10 -9.74
CA PHE A 183 5.24 6.94 -10.21
C PHE A 183 5.25 6.56 -11.70
N LEU A 184 5.70 7.50 -12.54
CA LEU A 184 5.96 7.27 -13.96
C LEU A 184 7.38 6.71 -14.12
N SER A 185 7.47 5.44 -14.51
CA SER A 185 8.74 4.74 -14.74
C SER A 185 9.19 4.85 -16.20
N HIS A 186 10.43 4.47 -16.50
CA HIS A 186 11.02 4.53 -17.85
C HIS A 186 11.15 5.97 -18.41
N CYS A 187 11.43 6.91 -17.52
CA CYS A 187 11.63 8.33 -17.85
C CYS A 187 13.08 8.69 -18.16
N GLU A 188 14.06 7.78 -17.96
CA GLU A 188 15.50 8.06 -18.08
C GLU A 188 15.97 8.49 -19.47
N ALA A 189 15.13 8.32 -20.51
CA ALA A 189 15.43 8.77 -21.86
C ALA A 189 15.07 10.25 -22.11
N ASP A 190 14.29 10.88 -21.22
CA ASP A 190 13.85 12.27 -21.36
C ASP A 190 14.72 13.20 -20.50
N GLU A 191 14.99 14.40 -21.00
CA GLU A 191 15.72 15.46 -20.30
C GLU A 191 14.90 16.76 -20.34
N PRO A 192 14.28 17.19 -19.22
CA PRO A 192 14.20 16.52 -17.91
C PRO A 192 13.29 15.27 -17.91
N MET A 193 13.44 14.37 -16.92
CA MET A 193 12.65 13.14 -16.79
C MET A 193 11.12 13.36 -16.69
N ASN A 194 10.67 14.58 -16.35
CA ASN A 194 9.26 14.94 -16.29
C ASN A 194 8.69 15.49 -17.61
N THR A 195 9.45 15.42 -18.72
CA THR A 195 9.01 15.94 -20.02
C THR A 195 7.63 15.43 -20.45
N TRP A 196 7.35 14.14 -20.23
CA TRP A 196 6.08 13.55 -20.65
C TRP A 196 4.86 14.13 -19.91
N ILE A 197 4.97 14.41 -18.61
CA ILE A 197 3.87 14.99 -17.82
C ILE A 197 3.69 16.48 -18.06
N ASN A 198 4.73 17.16 -18.60
CA ASN A 198 4.65 18.58 -18.97
C ASN A 198 3.84 18.84 -20.24
N ASN A 199 3.47 17.79 -20.98
CA ASN A 199 2.51 17.91 -22.08
C ASN A 199 1.09 18.11 -21.52
N GLU A 200 0.40 19.16 -21.97
CA GLU A 200 -0.93 19.53 -21.48
C GLU A 200 -1.98 18.42 -21.64
N GLU A 201 -1.98 17.69 -22.75
CA GLU A 201 -2.93 16.59 -22.97
C GLU A 201 -2.72 15.46 -21.96
N ASN A 202 -1.46 15.07 -21.72
CA ASN A 202 -1.11 14.04 -20.74
C ASN A 202 -1.45 14.47 -19.31
N LYS A 203 -1.21 15.74 -18.99
CA LYS A 203 -1.52 16.31 -17.68
C LYS A 203 -3.03 16.29 -17.42
N ILE A 204 -3.83 16.81 -18.35
CA ILE A 204 -5.30 16.81 -18.25
C ILE A 204 -5.83 15.38 -18.14
N ALA A 205 -5.27 14.44 -18.92
CA ALA A 205 -5.67 13.05 -18.84
C ALA A 205 -5.45 12.44 -17.44
N LEU A 206 -4.39 12.84 -16.73
CA LEU A 206 -4.06 12.35 -15.40
C LEU A 206 -4.82 13.05 -14.26
N GLU A 207 -5.28 14.29 -14.46
CA GLU A 207 -6.06 15.03 -13.46
C GLU A 207 -7.34 14.29 -13.05
N LEU A 208 -7.95 13.53 -13.96
CA LEU A 208 -9.16 12.73 -13.73
C LEU A 208 -8.99 11.65 -12.65
N TYR A 209 -7.76 11.27 -12.33
CA TYR A 209 -7.46 10.19 -11.39
C TYR A 209 -7.15 10.70 -9.97
N GLY A 210 -6.95 12.01 -9.79
CA GLY A 210 -6.81 12.62 -8.46
C GLY A 210 -5.58 12.15 -7.67
N PHE A 211 -4.46 11.90 -8.35
CA PHE A 211 -3.19 11.62 -7.66
C PHE A 211 -2.75 12.82 -6.83
N SER A 212 -2.22 12.56 -5.63
CA SER A 212 -1.71 13.60 -4.73
C SER A 212 -0.39 14.20 -5.20
N ASP A 213 0.39 13.43 -5.97
CA ASP A 213 1.65 13.87 -6.57
C ASP A 213 2.02 12.95 -7.75
N VAL A 214 2.90 13.43 -8.63
CA VAL A 214 3.43 12.68 -9.78
C VAL A 214 4.95 12.75 -9.76
N VAL A 215 5.60 11.60 -9.60
CA VAL A 215 7.06 11.47 -9.64
C VAL A 215 7.46 10.74 -10.92
N CYS A 216 8.25 11.41 -11.76
CA CYS A 216 8.81 10.82 -12.98
C CYS A 216 10.23 10.35 -12.71
N GLY A 217 10.58 9.13 -13.11
CA GLY A 217 11.93 8.64 -12.89
C GLY A 217 12.19 7.24 -13.40
N THR A 218 13.21 6.62 -12.82
CA THR A 218 13.65 5.29 -13.21
C THR A 218 13.97 4.43 -12.00
N ALA A 219 13.49 3.19 -12.05
CA ALA A 219 13.82 2.14 -11.09
C ALA A 219 14.65 1.02 -11.76
N GLN A 220 15.10 1.23 -13.00
CA GLN A 220 15.94 0.27 -13.72
C GLN A 220 17.32 0.17 -13.05
N GLU A 221 17.73 -1.03 -12.66
CA GLU A 221 19.03 -1.28 -12.03
C GLU A 221 19.95 -2.04 -12.98
N GLY A 222 21.23 -1.70 -13.02
CA GLY A 222 22.22 -2.41 -13.82
C GLY A 222 22.07 -2.21 -15.32
N GLY A 223 22.53 -3.19 -16.09
CA GLY A 223 22.55 -3.14 -17.55
C GLY A 223 23.73 -2.34 -18.13
N ARG A 224 23.77 -2.24 -19.47
CA ARG A 224 24.90 -1.64 -20.22
C ARG A 224 25.16 -0.18 -19.84
N PHE A 225 24.14 0.55 -19.39
CA PHE A 225 24.19 1.99 -19.11
C PHE A 225 24.07 2.32 -17.62
N ALA A 226 24.33 1.36 -16.72
CA ALA A 226 24.16 1.54 -15.28
C ALA A 226 24.83 2.81 -14.73
N GLN A 227 26.05 3.12 -15.19
CA GLN A 227 26.80 4.31 -14.72
C GLN A 227 26.09 5.63 -15.05
N ILE A 228 25.34 5.68 -16.14
CA ILE A 228 24.58 6.86 -16.58
C ILE A 228 23.24 6.93 -15.84
N VAL A 229 22.63 5.77 -15.58
CA VAL A 229 21.30 5.67 -14.96
C VAL A 229 21.36 5.81 -13.43
N GLU A 230 22.47 5.44 -12.78
CA GLU A 230 22.57 5.46 -11.31
C GLU A 230 22.35 6.84 -10.67
N PRO A 231 22.89 7.96 -11.20
CA PRO A 231 22.55 9.29 -10.71
C PRO A 231 21.04 9.60 -10.79
N LEU A 232 20.39 9.22 -11.89
CA LEU A 232 18.95 9.40 -12.09
C LEU A 232 18.13 8.53 -11.13
N ARG A 233 18.59 7.33 -10.79
CA ARG A 233 17.98 6.48 -9.75
C ARG A 233 18.06 7.13 -8.37
N ASN A 234 19.21 7.70 -8.02
CA ASN A 234 19.39 8.40 -6.75
C ASN A 234 18.46 9.61 -6.64
N GLU A 235 18.34 10.38 -7.71
CA GLU A 235 17.37 11.48 -7.80
C GLU A 235 15.93 10.96 -7.67
N THR A 236 15.58 9.90 -8.42
CA THR A 236 14.25 9.26 -8.36
C THR A 236 13.91 8.84 -6.93
N ARG A 237 14.85 8.16 -6.25
CA ARG A 237 14.68 7.69 -4.86
C ARG A 237 14.43 8.87 -3.91
N ARG A 238 15.20 9.95 -4.03
CA ARG A 238 15.03 11.15 -3.21
C ARG A 238 13.66 11.78 -3.44
N CYS A 239 13.29 12.04 -4.70
CA CYS A 239 12.00 12.65 -5.05
C CYS A 239 10.81 11.81 -4.58
N LEU A 240 10.88 10.48 -4.67
CA LEU A 240 9.84 9.60 -4.15
C LEU A 240 9.69 9.71 -2.64
N TRP A 241 10.79 9.66 -1.88
CA TRP A 241 10.72 9.79 -0.42
C TRP A 241 10.23 11.17 0.03
N GLU A 242 10.62 12.24 -0.68
CA GLU A 242 10.07 13.58 -0.46
C GLU A 242 8.56 13.62 -0.74
N SER A 243 8.12 13.01 -1.83
CA SER A 243 6.70 12.90 -2.17
C SER A 243 5.91 12.09 -1.13
N ILE A 244 6.44 10.95 -0.69
CA ILE A 244 5.85 10.12 0.37
C ILE A 244 5.72 10.92 1.67
N ALA A 245 6.80 11.58 2.11
CA ALA A 245 6.80 12.35 3.34
C ALA A 245 5.80 13.52 3.31
N ARG A 246 5.62 14.17 2.15
CA ARG A 246 4.65 15.26 1.98
C ARG A 246 3.20 14.78 1.98
N ASN A 247 2.93 13.60 1.44
CA ASN A 247 1.56 13.17 1.11
C ASN A 247 1.01 12.07 2.02
N MET A 248 1.84 11.27 2.70
CA MET A 248 1.36 10.13 3.47
C MET A 248 0.48 10.55 4.66
N LEU A 249 -0.48 9.70 5.01
CA LEU A 249 -1.27 9.85 6.23
C LEU A 249 -0.37 9.66 7.47
N GLU A 250 -0.63 10.43 8.52
CA GLU A 250 0.05 10.25 9.81
C GLU A 250 -0.25 8.88 10.45
N VAL A 251 -1.44 8.32 10.17
CA VAL A 251 -1.89 7.02 10.65
C VAL A 251 -2.34 6.18 9.45
N PRO A 252 -1.81 4.96 9.27
CA PRO A 252 -2.26 4.07 8.21
C PRO A 252 -3.77 3.84 8.28
N ARG A 253 -4.46 3.96 7.15
CA ARG A 253 -5.91 3.82 7.09
C ARG A 253 -6.32 2.38 6.78
N PRO A 254 -7.04 1.68 7.67
CA PRO A 254 -7.56 0.34 7.43
C PRO A 254 -8.47 0.26 6.21
N ILE A 255 -8.49 -0.91 5.56
CA ILE A 255 -9.59 -1.28 4.67
C ILE A 255 -10.75 -1.67 5.57
N GLU A 256 -11.79 -0.83 5.65
CA GLU A 256 -12.99 -1.10 6.45
C GLU A 256 -13.89 -2.10 5.73
N PRO A 257 -14.01 -3.35 6.20
CA PRO A 257 -14.81 -4.38 5.52
C PRO A 257 -16.30 -4.15 5.78
N THR A 258 -16.87 -3.12 5.15
CA THR A 258 -18.31 -2.86 5.17
C THR A 258 -18.99 -3.67 4.06
N MET A 259 -20.27 -3.98 4.24
CA MET A 259 -21.07 -4.60 3.17
C MET A 259 -21.14 -3.75 1.90
N HIS A 260 -21.21 -2.43 2.08
CA HIS A 260 -21.16 -1.50 0.95
C HIS A 260 -19.84 -1.65 0.18
N LEU A 261 -18.72 -1.66 0.90
CA LEU A 261 -17.41 -1.88 0.30
C LEU A 261 -17.32 -3.25 -0.38
N PHE A 262 -17.82 -4.32 0.26
CA PHE A 262 -17.85 -5.65 -0.35
C PHE A 262 -18.62 -5.65 -1.68
N LYS A 263 -19.80 -5.02 -1.72
CA LYS A 263 -20.60 -4.89 -2.94
C LYS A 263 -19.86 -4.09 -4.02
N GLN A 264 -19.20 -3.00 -3.66
CA GLN A 264 -18.39 -2.22 -4.61
C GLN A 264 -17.20 -3.01 -5.14
N ILE A 265 -16.46 -3.70 -4.27
CA ILE A 265 -15.37 -4.60 -4.65
C ILE A 265 -15.88 -5.67 -5.60
N TRP A 266 -17.02 -6.28 -5.29
CA TRP A 266 -17.62 -7.33 -6.09
C TRP A 266 -18.04 -6.83 -7.47
N ASN A 267 -18.71 -5.70 -7.55
CA ASN A 267 -19.11 -5.08 -8.82
C ASN A 267 -17.88 -4.72 -9.65
N SER A 268 -16.90 -4.04 -9.04
CA SER A 268 -15.64 -3.68 -9.69
C SER A 268 -14.90 -4.92 -10.19
N PHE A 269 -14.90 -6.00 -9.41
CA PHE A 269 -14.32 -7.29 -9.81
C PHE A 269 -15.05 -7.92 -11.01
N CYS A 270 -16.38 -7.94 -11.00
CA CYS A 270 -17.18 -8.43 -12.12
C CYS A 270 -16.91 -7.62 -13.40
N ASP A 271 -16.87 -6.29 -13.30
CA ASP A 271 -16.56 -5.40 -14.42
C ASP A 271 -15.12 -5.60 -14.92
N PHE A 272 -14.18 -5.77 -13.99
CA PHE A 272 -12.76 -6.01 -14.28
C PHE A 272 -12.57 -7.27 -15.13
N PHE A 273 -13.29 -8.35 -14.81
CA PHE A 273 -13.21 -9.65 -15.49
C PHE A 273 -14.31 -9.89 -16.54
N GLY A 274 -15.22 -8.94 -16.79
CA GLY A 274 -16.31 -9.09 -17.76
C GLY A 274 -17.34 -10.18 -17.39
N ILE A 275 -17.61 -10.39 -16.10
CA ILE A 275 -18.52 -11.44 -15.61
C ILE A 275 -19.96 -10.94 -15.66
N ASN A 276 -20.84 -11.67 -16.37
CA ASN A 276 -22.28 -11.37 -16.42
C ASN A 276 -23.01 -11.90 -15.18
N TRP A 277 -23.75 -11.01 -14.50
CA TRP A 277 -24.53 -11.29 -13.28
C TRP A 277 -25.47 -12.49 -13.35
N LYS A 278 -26.04 -12.80 -14.53
CA LYS A 278 -26.93 -13.96 -14.72
C LYS A 278 -26.28 -15.31 -14.45
N PHE A 279 -24.94 -15.40 -14.52
CA PHE A 279 -24.21 -16.65 -14.30
C PHE A 279 -24.01 -16.97 -12.80
N LEU A 280 -24.16 -15.96 -11.93
CA LEU A 280 -23.94 -16.08 -10.49
C LEU A 280 -25.17 -16.60 -9.75
N THR A 281 -26.38 -16.31 -10.23
CA THR A 281 -27.64 -16.77 -9.62
C THR A 281 -27.81 -18.29 -9.67
N ASP A 282 -27.30 -18.95 -10.72
CA ASP A 282 -27.42 -20.41 -10.89
C ASP A 282 -26.41 -21.21 -10.04
N GLN A 283 -25.37 -20.56 -9.50
CA GLN A 283 -24.36 -21.16 -8.62
C GLN A 283 -24.23 -20.42 -7.29
N PHE A 284 -25.27 -19.71 -6.88
CA PHE A 284 -25.17 -18.74 -5.79
C PHE A 284 -24.90 -19.37 -4.41
N ALA A 285 -25.54 -20.51 -4.12
CA ALA A 285 -25.28 -21.28 -2.91
C ALA A 285 -23.83 -21.81 -2.85
N SER A 286 -23.29 -22.29 -3.98
CA SER A 286 -21.90 -22.74 -4.04
C SER A 286 -20.91 -21.58 -3.99
N PHE A 287 -21.33 -20.38 -4.38
CA PHE A 287 -20.56 -19.15 -4.21
C PHE A 287 -20.48 -18.69 -2.75
N LEU A 288 -21.59 -18.73 -1.98
CA LEU A 288 -21.57 -18.43 -0.54
C LEU A 288 -20.75 -19.47 0.24
N GLU A 289 -20.89 -20.76 -0.07
CA GLU A 289 -20.03 -21.80 0.51
C GLU A 289 -18.55 -21.59 0.14
N TYR A 290 -18.29 -21.14 -1.08
CA TYR A 290 -16.95 -20.80 -1.51
C TYR A 290 -16.36 -19.62 -0.74
N LEU A 291 -17.11 -18.53 -0.56
CA LEU A 291 -16.68 -17.39 0.28
C LEU A 291 -16.47 -17.82 1.74
N LYS A 292 -17.34 -18.67 2.28
CA LYS A 292 -17.19 -19.30 3.60
C LYS A 292 -15.89 -20.08 3.71
N SER A 293 -15.54 -20.86 2.67
CA SER A 293 -14.27 -21.60 2.62
C SER A 293 -13.03 -20.69 2.59
N LEU A 294 -13.18 -19.44 2.17
CA LEU A 294 -12.12 -18.41 2.23
C LEU A 294 -12.11 -17.67 3.57
N GLY A 295 -12.96 -18.07 4.52
CA GLY A 295 -13.08 -17.56 5.88
C GLY A 295 -13.84 -16.24 5.99
N VAL A 296 -14.66 -15.89 4.99
CA VAL A 296 -15.63 -14.80 5.14
C VAL A 296 -16.60 -15.20 6.25
N ASP A 297 -16.81 -14.33 7.24
CA ASP A 297 -17.64 -14.63 8.41
C ASP A 297 -19.13 -14.78 8.04
N GLN A 298 -19.85 -15.52 8.87
CA GLN A 298 -21.25 -15.89 8.61
C GLN A 298 -22.17 -14.67 8.54
N GLU A 299 -21.89 -13.62 9.33
CA GLU A 299 -22.64 -12.36 9.31
C GLU A 299 -22.54 -11.69 7.93
N THR A 300 -21.33 -11.58 7.37
CA THR A 300 -21.11 -11.07 6.03
C THR A 300 -21.79 -11.95 4.96
N LEU A 301 -21.71 -13.29 5.08
CA LEU A 301 -22.35 -14.21 4.14
C LEU A 301 -23.87 -14.11 4.14
N ASP A 302 -24.49 -14.01 5.31
CA ASP A 302 -25.94 -13.90 5.47
C ASP A 302 -26.45 -12.58 4.86
N GLN A 303 -25.69 -11.48 5.02
CA GLN A 303 -26.00 -10.19 4.41
C GLN A 303 -25.80 -10.18 2.88
N ILE A 304 -24.78 -10.89 2.35
CA ILE A 304 -24.63 -11.11 0.91
C ILE A 304 -25.83 -11.88 0.35
N ASN A 305 -26.29 -12.91 1.07
CA ASN A 305 -27.44 -13.73 0.68
C ASN A 305 -28.73 -12.90 0.60
N ILE A 306 -28.95 -11.99 1.57
CA ILE A 306 -30.10 -11.08 1.59
C ILE A 306 -30.02 -10.02 0.49
N THR A 307 -28.83 -9.54 0.13
CA THR A 307 -28.69 -8.48 -0.89
C THR A 307 -28.91 -8.99 -2.32
N LEU A 308 -28.79 -10.30 -2.53
CA LEU A 308 -28.82 -10.95 -3.84
C LEU A 308 -30.10 -11.76 -4.09
N HIS A 309 -30.99 -11.82 -3.09
CA HIS A 309 -32.37 -12.34 -3.16
C HIS A 309 -33.38 -11.23 -2.92
#